data_AF-A0A643BW70-F1
#
_entry.id   AF-A0A643BW70-F1
#
_cell.length_a   1.000
_cell.length_b   1.000
_cell.length_c   1.000
_cell.angle_alpha   90.00
_cell.angle_beta   90.00
_cell.angle_gamma   90.00
#
_symmetry.space_group_name_H-M   'P 1'
#
loop_
_entity.id
_entity.type
_entity.pdbx_description
1 polymer ?
#
loop_
_entity_poly.entity_id
_entity_poly.type
_entity_poly.pdbx_seq_one_letter_code
_entity_poly.pdbx_strand_id
1 'polypeptide(L)'
;MMALLKMDCQGLVVRLIQDFVLLTTAVEVAQRWRELAEKLAKVSKRQMDAYESPHRDRNGVVDSEAMWKPAYDFLLTWSHQIGDSYRDVIQELHIGLDKMKNPITKRWKHLTGTLILVNSLDILRAAAFSPVDHDDFVI
;
A
#
# COMPACT_ATOMS: atom_id res chain seq x y z
N MET A 1 2.83 -11.78 -11.14
CA MET A 1 1.62 -11.97 -10.30
C MET A 1 0.76 -13.14 -10.75
N MET A 2 0.40 -13.24 -12.04
CA MET A 2 -0.38 -14.37 -12.57
C MET A 2 0.26 -15.76 -12.31
N ALA A 3 1.58 -15.90 -12.48
CA ALA A 3 2.29 -17.14 -12.16
C ALA A 3 2.17 -17.53 -10.66
N LEU A 4 2.28 -16.57 -9.74
CA LEU A 4 2.16 -16.82 -8.30
C LEU A 4 0.73 -17.21 -7.90
N LEU A 5 -0.28 -16.59 -8.52
CA LEU A 5 -1.68 -16.97 -8.34
C LEU A 5 -1.93 -18.40 -8.83
N LYS A 6 -1.37 -18.77 -9.99
CA LYS A 6 -1.42 -20.14 -10.53
C LYS A 6 -0.60 -21.18 -9.74
N MET A 7 0.31 -20.73 -8.88
CA MET A 7 1.04 -21.57 -7.91
C MET A 7 0.39 -21.55 -6.52
N ASP A 8 -0.82 -21.01 -6.41
CA ASP A 8 -1.60 -20.98 -5.16
C ASP A 8 -1.00 -20.12 -4.03
N CYS A 9 0.01 -19.31 -4.35
CA CYS A 9 0.79 -18.50 -3.40
C CYS A 9 0.11 -17.16 -3.06
N GLN A 10 -1.20 -17.18 -2.77
CA GLN A 10 -2.00 -15.95 -2.57
C GLN A 10 -1.46 -15.08 -1.43
N GLY A 11 -1.01 -15.67 -0.32
CA GLY A 11 -0.41 -14.92 0.79
C GLY A 11 0.84 -14.13 0.40
N LEU A 12 1.69 -14.67 -0.50
CA LEU A 12 2.87 -13.97 -1.00
C LEU A 12 2.48 -12.84 -1.96
N VAL A 13 1.51 -13.08 -2.84
CA VAL A 13 0.97 -12.05 -3.74
C VAL A 13 0.45 -10.86 -2.94
N VAL A 14 -0.31 -11.13 -1.90
CA VAL A 14 -0.88 -10.11 -1.01
C VAL A 14 0.20 -9.28 -0.32
N ARG A 15 1.23 -9.92 0.27
CA ARG A 15 2.33 -9.19 0.92
C ARG A 15 3.07 -8.28 -0.07
N LEU A 16 3.41 -8.81 -1.24
CA LEU A 16 4.08 -8.02 -2.28
C LEU A 16 3.24 -6.83 -2.74
N ILE A 17 1.92 -7.00 -2.85
CA ILE A 17 1.01 -5.90 -3.18
C ILE A 17 1.04 -4.84 -2.08
N GLN A 18 0.91 -5.23 -0.81
CA GLN A 18 0.93 -4.30 0.31
C GLN A 18 2.26 -3.53 0.38
N ASP A 19 3.40 -4.22 0.34
CA ASP A 19 4.73 -3.60 0.38
C ASP A 19 4.91 -2.60 -0.75
N PHE A 20 4.47 -2.95 -1.96
CA PHE A 20 4.52 -2.08 -3.12
C PHE A 20 3.62 -0.85 -2.95
N VAL A 21 2.40 -1.03 -2.45
CA VAL A 21 1.48 0.09 -2.17
C VAL A 21 2.07 1.05 -1.14
N LEU A 22 2.63 0.54 -0.04
CA LEU A 22 3.23 1.37 1.01
C LEU A 22 4.43 2.15 0.46
N LEU A 23 5.34 1.47 -0.26
CA LEU A 23 6.53 2.10 -0.82
C LEU A 23 6.17 3.17 -1.86
N THR A 24 5.31 2.82 -2.82
CA THR A 24 4.91 3.78 -3.87
C THR A 24 4.13 4.95 -3.29
N THR A 25 3.29 4.72 -2.27
CA THR A 25 2.60 5.82 -1.58
C THR A 25 3.62 6.75 -0.91
N ALA A 26 4.61 6.20 -0.21
CA ALA A 26 5.66 6.98 0.44
C ALA A 26 6.39 7.89 -0.55
N VAL A 27 6.71 7.36 -1.73
CA VAL A 27 7.35 8.10 -2.82
C VAL A 27 6.45 9.20 -3.37
N GLU A 28 5.17 8.90 -3.64
CA GLU A 28 4.22 9.85 -4.20
C GLU A 28 3.87 10.99 -3.23
N VAL A 29 3.77 10.71 -1.92
CA VAL A 29 3.49 11.76 -0.94
C VAL A 29 4.73 12.58 -0.59
N ALA A 30 5.91 11.95 -0.50
CA ALA A 30 7.19 12.57 -0.16
C ALA A 30 7.05 13.68 0.91
N GLN A 31 7.30 14.94 0.56
CA GLN A 31 7.18 16.10 1.47
C GLN A 31 5.83 16.26 2.17
N ARG A 32 4.77 15.70 1.61
CA ARG A 32 3.41 15.75 2.13
C ARG A 32 3.07 14.58 3.06
N TRP A 33 4.03 13.72 3.37
CA TRP A 33 3.80 12.57 4.25
C TRP A 33 3.30 12.97 5.64
N ARG A 34 3.75 14.11 6.19
CA ARG A 34 3.28 14.64 7.47
C ARG A 34 1.77 14.89 7.44
N GLU A 35 1.26 15.47 6.36
CA GLU A 35 -0.19 15.67 6.14
C GLU A 35 -0.92 14.32 6.15
N LEU A 36 -0.38 13.31 5.46
CA LEU A 36 -0.95 11.97 5.43
C LEU A 36 -0.96 11.33 6.83
N ALA A 37 0.14 11.44 7.59
CA ALA A 37 0.26 10.90 8.94
C ALA A 37 -0.78 11.51 9.89
N GLU A 38 -1.09 12.80 9.75
CA GLU A 38 -2.19 13.44 10.47
C GLU A 38 -3.55 12.84 10.10
N LYS A 39 -3.80 12.57 8.81
CA LYS A 39 -5.07 12.00 8.34
C LYS A 39 -5.27 10.54 8.74
N LEU A 40 -4.20 9.76 8.78
CA LEU A 40 -4.25 8.32 9.09
C LEU A 40 -4.27 8.04 10.59
N ALA A 41 -3.44 8.73 11.38
CA ALA A 41 -3.22 8.36 12.78
C ALA A 41 -3.12 9.55 13.74
N LYS A 42 -3.44 10.78 13.30
CA LYS A 42 -3.35 12.01 14.11
C LYS A 42 -1.97 12.17 14.76
N VAL A 43 -0.92 11.76 14.05
CA VAL A 43 0.45 11.76 14.55
C VAL A 43 0.84 13.17 14.97
N SER A 44 1.45 13.32 16.15
CA SER A 44 1.93 14.62 16.62
C SER A 44 3.21 15.05 15.92
N LYS A 45 3.48 16.36 15.89
CA LYS A 45 4.74 16.89 15.32
C LYS A 45 6.00 16.24 15.91
N ARG A 46 6.01 15.99 17.22
CA ARG A 46 7.15 15.33 17.90
C ARG A 46 7.36 13.91 17.40
N GLN A 47 6.29 13.15 17.16
CA GLN A 47 6.38 11.81 16.59
C GLN A 47 6.84 11.86 15.13
N MET A 48 6.40 12.86 14.35
CA MET A 48 6.89 13.03 12.98
C MET A 48 8.39 13.32 12.94
N ASP A 49 8.86 14.21 13.81
CA ASP A 49 10.29 14.54 13.91
C ASP A 49 11.13 13.32 14.32
N ALA A 50 10.55 12.38 15.10
CA ALA A 50 11.20 11.12 15.45
C ALA A 50 11.39 10.20 14.24
N TYR A 51 10.43 10.15 13.31
CA TYR A 51 10.59 9.42 12.04
C TYR A 51 11.64 10.07 11.13
N GLU A 52 11.77 11.40 11.14
CA GLU A 52 12.74 12.11 10.31
C GLU A 52 14.16 12.08 10.86
N SER A 53 14.32 12.01 12.18
CA SER A 53 15.62 12.06 12.87
C SER A 53 16.69 11.13 12.27
N PRO A 54 16.41 9.85 11.95
CA PRO A 54 17.40 8.93 11.38
C PRO A 54 17.82 9.28 9.95
N HIS A 55 17.04 10.09 9.23
CA HIS A 55 17.25 10.43 7.81
C HIS A 55 17.82 11.83 7.61
N ARG A 56 18.12 12.55 8.69
CA ARG A 56 18.72 13.89 8.63
C ARG A 56 20.15 13.80 8.12
N ASP A 57 20.50 14.74 7.25
CA ASP A 57 21.86 14.93 6.77
C ASP A 57 22.78 15.56 7.84
N ARG A 58 24.01 15.89 7.44
CA ARG A 58 24.99 16.55 8.33
C ARG A 58 24.54 17.94 8.82
N ASN A 59 23.60 18.56 8.14
CA ASN A 59 23.02 19.86 8.51
C ASN A 59 21.79 19.72 9.42
N GLY A 60 21.38 18.48 9.73
CA GLY A 60 20.21 18.21 10.56
C GLY A 60 18.88 18.33 9.80
N VAL A 61 18.90 18.33 8.47
CA VAL A 61 17.72 18.44 7.61
C VAL A 61 17.54 17.17 6.79
N VAL A 62 16.31 16.72 6.57
CA VAL A 62 16.05 15.63 5.63
C VAL A 62 15.98 16.21 4.23
N ASP A 63 16.78 15.70 3.31
CA ASP A 63 16.71 16.08 1.91
C ASP A 63 15.29 15.84 1.37
N SER A 64 14.78 16.82 0.64
CA SER A 64 13.52 16.74 -0.11
C SER A 64 13.38 15.46 -0.94
N GLU A 65 14.45 15.02 -1.60
CA GLU A 65 14.46 13.79 -2.42
C GLU A 65 14.48 12.51 -1.56
N ALA A 66 14.88 12.61 -0.30
CA ALA A 66 14.92 11.49 0.64
C ALA A 66 13.68 11.39 1.53
N MET A 67 12.72 12.32 1.40
CA MET A 67 11.55 12.41 2.29
C MET A 67 10.59 11.21 2.20
N TRP A 68 10.71 10.41 1.14
CA TRP A 68 9.99 9.14 1.04
C TRP A 68 10.42 8.12 2.11
N LYS A 69 11.64 8.21 2.66
CA LYS A 69 12.14 7.28 3.69
C LYS A 69 11.39 7.40 5.03
N PRO A 70 11.30 8.58 5.68
CA PRO A 70 10.50 8.72 6.89
C PRO A 70 9.01 8.45 6.62
N ALA A 71 8.52 8.78 5.43
CA ALA A 71 7.15 8.45 5.01
C ALA A 71 6.92 6.93 4.98
N TYR A 72 7.87 6.17 4.43
CA TYR A 72 7.81 4.71 4.37
C TYR A 72 7.91 4.08 5.75
N ASP A 73 8.82 4.55 6.62
CA ASP A 73 8.95 4.05 7.99
C ASP A 73 7.66 4.25 8.80
N PHE A 74 7.03 5.43 8.63
CA PHE A 74 5.72 5.71 9.22
C PHE A 74 4.66 4.74 8.67
N LEU A 75 4.53 4.61 7.34
CA LEU A 75 3.51 3.77 6.70
C LEU A 75 3.68 2.29 7.06
N LEU A 76 4.92 1.81 7.15
CA LEU A 76 5.23 0.45 7.60
C LEU A 76 4.76 0.24 9.04
N THR A 77 5.12 1.14 9.95
CA THR A 77 4.70 1.08 11.36
C THR A 77 3.18 1.17 11.50
N TRP A 78 2.54 2.10 10.78
CA TRP A 78 1.11 2.29 10.77
C TRP A 78 0.36 1.06 10.22
N SER A 79 0.85 0.45 9.14
CA SER A 79 0.22 -0.75 8.57
C SER A 79 0.20 -1.92 9.56
N HIS A 80 1.29 -2.11 10.32
CA HIS A 80 1.36 -3.12 11.36
C HIS A 80 0.36 -2.88 12.52
N GLN A 81 -0.05 -1.63 12.76
CA GLN A 81 -1.04 -1.30 13.79
C GLN A 81 -2.48 -1.63 13.37
N ILE A 82 -2.77 -1.66 12.06
CA ILE A 82 -4.08 -2.08 11.54
C ILE A 82 -4.26 -3.60 11.63
N GLY A 83 -3.16 -4.36 11.59
CA GLY A 83 -3.15 -5.82 11.73
C GLY A 83 -2.94 -6.54 10.40
N ASP A 84 -3.27 -7.84 10.36
CA ASP A 84 -2.95 -8.73 9.23
C ASP A 84 -3.86 -8.55 7.99
N SER A 85 -4.89 -7.71 8.09
CA SER A 85 -5.83 -7.47 7.00
C SER A 85 -5.29 -6.45 6.00
N TYR A 86 -4.60 -6.94 4.98
CA TYR A 86 -4.12 -6.15 3.84
C TYR A 86 -5.23 -5.35 3.14
N ARG A 87 -6.46 -5.87 3.12
CA ARG A 87 -7.64 -5.17 2.58
C ARG A 87 -7.90 -3.89 3.37
N ASP A 88 -7.91 -4.00 4.70
CA ASP A 88 -8.16 -2.86 5.58
C ASP A 88 -7.02 -1.85 5.51
N VAL A 89 -5.76 -2.31 5.47
CA VAL A 89 -4.58 -1.44 5.28
C VAL A 89 -4.72 -0.60 4.00
N ILE A 90 -4.98 -1.24 2.86
CA ILE A 90 -5.05 -0.53 1.57
C ILE A 90 -6.29 0.38 1.52
N GLN A 91 -7.41 -0.05 2.11
CA GLN A 91 -8.65 0.72 2.17
C GLN A 91 -8.49 1.99 3.03
N GLU A 92 -7.95 1.86 4.24
CA GLU A 92 -7.71 3.00 5.13
C GLU A 92 -6.67 3.95 4.55
N LEU A 93 -5.65 3.43 3.87
CA LEU A 93 -4.66 4.24 3.17
C LEU A 93 -5.31 5.09 2.08
N HIS A 94 -6.17 4.48 1.27
CA HIS A 94 -6.91 5.17 0.22
C HIS A 94 -7.79 6.29 0.79
N ILE A 95 -8.55 5.99 1.85
CA ILE A 95 -9.39 6.99 2.56
C ILE A 95 -8.54 8.13 3.13
N GLY A 96 -7.37 7.83 3.72
CA GLY A 96 -6.46 8.84 4.26
C GLY A 96 -5.92 9.79 3.20
N LEU A 97 -5.54 9.24 2.03
CA LEU A 97 -5.07 10.01 0.88
C LEU A 97 -6.18 10.89 0.30
N ASP A 98 -7.41 10.41 0.26
CA ASP A 98 -8.59 11.17 -0.19
C ASP A 98 -8.92 12.37 0.73
N LYS A 99 -8.58 12.27 2.02
CA LYS A 99 -8.77 13.34 3.01
C LYS A 99 -7.69 14.43 2.98
N MET A 100 -6.65 14.28 2.17
CA MET A 100 -5.62 15.30 1.99
C MET A 100 -6.19 16.52 1.24
N LYS A 101 -5.65 17.71 1.49
CA LYS A 101 -6.05 18.97 0.85
C LYS A 101 -5.96 18.90 -0.68
N ASN A 102 -4.93 18.23 -1.18
CA ASN A 102 -4.75 17.91 -2.60
C ASN A 102 -4.59 16.39 -2.76
N PRO A 103 -5.68 15.62 -2.89
CA PRO A 103 -5.60 14.16 -2.94
C PRO A 103 -4.78 13.69 -4.13
N ILE A 104 -3.76 12.86 -3.89
CA ILE A 104 -2.95 12.26 -4.96
C ILE A 104 -3.75 11.23 -5.76
N THR A 105 -4.76 10.62 -5.14
CA THR A 105 -5.71 9.64 -5.71
C THR A 105 -6.43 10.14 -6.96
N LYS A 106 -6.62 11.45 -7.11
CA LYS A 106 -7.23 12.06 -8.33
C LYS A 106 -6.42 11.77 -9.60
N ARG A 107 -5.09 11.65 -9.48
CA ARG A 107 -4.17 11.38 -10.60
C ARG A 107 -3.59 9.98 -10.51
N TRP A 108 -3.46 9.45 -9.29
CA TRP A 108 -2.84 8.18 -9.02
C TRP A 108 -3.86 7.03 -8.95
N LYS A 109 -4.36 6.64 -10.12
CA LYS A 109 -5.40 5.60 -10.26
C LYS A 109 -4.92 4.18 -9.92
N HIS A 110 -3.60 3.97 -9.80
CA HIS A 110 -3.02 2.67 -9.49
C HIS A 110 -3.45 2.13 -8.12
N LEU A 111 -3.64 3.00 -7.13
CA LEU A 111 -4.11 2.59 -5.82
C LEU A 111 -5.54 2.04 -5.87
N THR A 112 -6.44 2.72 -6.59
CA THR A 112 -7.81 2.23 -6.82
C THR A 112 -7.80 0.89 -7.58
N GLY A 113 -6.95 0.76 -8.61
CA GLY A 113 -6.79 -0.51 -9.31
C GLY A 113 -6.29 -1.64 -8.41
N THR A 114 -5.41 -1.33 -7.46
CA THR A 114 -4.90 -2.28 -6.48
C THR A 114 -5.98 -2.72 -5.49
N LEU A 115 -6.82 -1.79 -5.03
CA LEU A 115 -7.99 -2.11 -4.21
C LEU A 115 -8.96 -3.04 -4.93
N ILE A 116 -9.24 -2.78 -6.20
CA ILE A 116 -10.11 -3.65 -7.03
C ILE A 116 -9.49 -5.04 -7.15
N LEU A 117 -8.19 -5.12 -7.45
CA LEU A 117 -7.46 -6.38 -7.56
C LEU A 117 -7.53 -7.17 -6.25
N VAL A 118 -7.15 -6.54 -5.13
CA VAL A 118 -7.16 -7.13 -3.80
C VAL A 118 -8.55 -7.61 -3.42
N ASN A 119 -9.59 -6.85 -3.76
CA ASN A 119 -10.96 -7.28 -3.50
C ASN A 119 -11.40 -8.49 -4.34
N SER A 120 -10.85 -8.61 -5.54
CA SER A 120 -11.19 -9.67 -6.50
C SER A 120 -10.27 -10.89 -6.40
N LEU A 121 -9.26 -10.90 -5.53
CA LEU A 121 -8.24 -11.95 -5.48
C LEU A 121 -8.82 -13.35 -5.30
N ASP A 122 -9.84 -13.51 -4.45
CA ASP A 122 -10.46 -14.80 -4.18
C ASP A 122 -11.20 -15.33 -5.43
N ILE A 123 -11.89 -14.46 -6.15
CA ILE A 123 -12.57 -14.79 -7.42
C ILE A 123 -11.54 -15.13 -8.50
N LEU A 124 -10.45 -14.36 -8.60
CA LEU A 124 -9.37 -14.60 -9.55
C LEU A 124 -8.65 -15.91 -9.28
N ARG A 125 -8.45 -16.27 -8.01
CA ARG A 125 -7.92 -17.56 -7.60
C ARG A 125 -8.87 -18.69 -7.98
N ALA A 126 -10.16 -18.58 -7.65
CA ALA A 126 -11.16 -19.58 -8.02
C ALA A 126 -11.19 -19.81 -9.54
N ALA A 127 -11.16 -18.74 -10.33
CA ALA A 127 -11.10 -18.83 -11.80
C ALA A 127 -9.80 -19.47 -12.31
N ALA A 128 -8.66 -19.26 -11.64
CA ALA A 128 -7.37 -19.82 -12.04
C ALA A 128 -7.28 -21.35 -11.83
N PHE A 129 -8.08 -21.89 -10.91
CA PHE A 129 -8.11 -23.32 -10.57
C PHE A 129 -9.45 -23.99 -10.87
N SER A 130 -10.36 -23.30 -11.56
CA SER A 130 -11.61 -23.91 -12.00
C SER A 130 -11.27 -25.09 -12.92
N PRO A 131 -11.84 -26.28 -12.68
CA PRO A 131 -11.70 -27.38 -13.62
C PRO A 131 -12.19 -26.91 -14.99
N VAL A 132 -11.44 -27.22 -16.04
CA VAL A 132 -11.97 -27.14 -17.40
C VAL A 132 -13.00 -28.25 -17.48
N ASP A 133 -14.27 -27.92 -17.64
CA ASP A 133 -15.31 -28.92 -17.91
C ASP A 133 -14.86 -29.73 -19.13
N HIS A 134 -14.42 -30.96 -18.88
CA HIS A 134 -14.02 -31.92 -19.90
C HIS A 134 -15.26 -32.69 -20.33
N ASP A 135 -16.31 -31.97 -20.74
CA ASP A 135 -17.63 -32.55 -21.03
C ASP A 135 -18.04 -32.37 -22.51
N ASP A 136 -17.05 -32.32 -23.41
CA ASP A 136 -17.28 -32.29 -24.87
C ASP A 136 -16.36 -33.24 -25.65
N PHE A 137 -16.02 -34.40 -25.07
CA PHE A 137 -15.47 -35.53 -25.84
C PHE A 137 -16.09 -36.86 -25.38
N VAL A 138 -17.38 -37.04 -25.65
CA VAL A 138 -17.94 -38.39 -25.84
C VAL A 138 -18.11 -38.60 -27.35
N ILE A 139 -17.34 -39.58 -27.84
CA ILE A 139 -17.24 -40.07 -29.22
C ILE A 139 -18.59 -40.61 -29.72
#